data_AF-A0A3L0X8W9-F1
#
_entry.id   AF-A0A3L0X8W9-F1
#
_cell.length_a   1.000
_cell.length_b   1.000
_cell.length_c   1.000
_cell.angle_alpha   90.00
_cell.angle_beta   90.00
_cell.angle_gamma   90.00
#
_symmetry.space_group_name_H-M   'P 1'
#
loop_
_entity.id
_entity.type
_entity.pdbx_description
1 polymer ?
#
loop_
_entity_poly.entity_id
_entity_poly.type
_entity_poly.pdbx_seq_one_letter_code
_entity_poly.pdbx_strand_id
1 'polypeptide(L)' 'ERFNRTVRYDWLGHYLFESLNELQEFATNWLWVYNHERPNMALGGYTPKQRLAQAA' A
#
# COMPACT_ATOMS: atom_id res chain seq x y z
N GLU A 1 -7.62 -8.40 8.05
CA GLU A 1 -6.32 -8.27 7.36
C GLU A 1 -6.49 -7.74 5.92
N ARG A 2 -6.61 -6.41 5.71
CA ARG A 2 -6.81 -5.79 4.37
C ARG A 2 -5.49 -5.47 3.67
N PHE A 3 -4.50 -4.99 4.44
CA PHE A 3 -3.19 -4.61 3.93
C PHE A 3 -2.50 -5.79 3.24
N ASN A 4 -2.27 -6.90 3.96
CA ASN A 4 -1.60 -8.09 3.40
C ASN A 4 -2.37 -8.69 2.22
N ARG A 5 -3.71 -8.65 2.23
CA ARG A 5 -4.52 -9.06 1.09
C ARG A 5 -4.25 -8.18 -0.14
N THR A 6 -4.19 -6.87 0.04
CA THR A 6 -3.93 -5.93 -1.06
C THR A 6 -2.50 -6.10 -1.59
N VAL A 7 -1.51 -6.25 -0.70
CA VAL A 7 -0.12 -6.52 -1.08
C VAL A 7 -0.01 -7.79 -1.92
N ARG A 8 -0.71 -8.87 -1.54
CA ARG A 8 -0.63 -10.14 -2.26
C ARG A 8 -1.34 -10.10 -3.61
N TYR A 9 -2.59 -9.63 -3.65
CA TYR A 9 -3.42 -9.73 -4.85
C TYR A 9 -3.26 -8.57 -5.81
N ASP A 10 -3.11 -7.34 -5.31
CA ASP A 10 -3.02 -6.15 -6.17
C ASP A 10 -1.56 -5.84 -6.55
N TRP A 11 -0.58 -6.46 -5.89
CA TRP A 11 0.85 -6.24 -6.14
C TRP A 11 1.62 -7.53 -6.43
N LEU A 12 1.95 -8.36 -5.43
CA LEU A 12 2.89 -9.48 -5.61
C LEU A 12 2.40 -10.53 -6.63
N GLY A 13 1.09 -10.66 -6.84
CA GLY A 13 0.53 -11.59 -7.81
C GLY A 13 0.61 -11.14 -9.27
N HIS A 14 0.98 -9.88 -9.55
CA HIS A 14 0.95 -9.30 -10.91
C HIS A 14 2.33 -9.06 -11.53
N TYR A 15 3.40 -9.12 -10.74
CA TYR A 15 4.74 -8.75 -11.18
C TYR A 15 5.75 -9.86 -10.88
N LEU A 16 6.64 -10.10 -11.83
CA LEU A 16 7.85 -10.88 -11.63
C LEU A 16 9.01 -9.90 -11.51
N PHE A 17 9.83 -10.05 -10.47
CA PHE A 17 10.99 -9.22 -10.22
C PHE A 17 12.25 -10.03 -10.51
N GLU A 18 13.22 -9.42 -11.18
CA GLU A 18 14.48 -10.05 -11.56
C GLU A 18 15.54 -9.87 -10.47
N SER A 19 15.32 -8.92 -9.54
CA SER A 19 16.24 -8.68 -8.42
C SER A 19 15.54 -8.21 -7.16
N LEU A 20 16.23 -8.36 -6.02
CA LEU A 20 15.77 -7.80 -4.74
C LEU A 20 15.71 -6.28 -4.75
N ASN A 21 16.59 -5.62 -5.51
CA ASN A 21 16.61 -4.16 -5.61
C ASN A 21 15.33 -3.65 -6.29
N GLU A 22 14.95 -4.27 -7.42
CA GLU A 22 13.72 -3.96 -8.14
C GLU A 22 12.48 -4.17 -7.26
N LEU A 23 12.43 -5.30 -6.54
CA LEU A 23 11.36 -5.57 -5.57
C LEU A 23 11.25 -4.48 -4.50
N GLN A 24 12.39 -4.02 -3.96
CA GLN A 24 12.41 -3.00 -2.90
C GLN A 24 12.00 -1.61 -3.42
N GLU A 25 12.45 -1.21 -4.60
CA GLU A 25 12.05 0.05 -5.23
C GLU A 25 10.54 0.07 -5.49
N PHE A 26 10.01 -1.02 -6.06
CA PHE A 26 8.57 -1.14 -6.28
C PHE A 26 7.79 -1.14 -4.98
N ALA A 27 8.25 -1.90 -3.97
CA ALA A 27 7.63 -1.92 -2.64
C ALA A 27 7.52 -0.53 -2.03
N THR A 28 8.57 0.28 -2.18
CA THR A 28 8.65 1.65 -1.66
C THR A 28 7.62 2.55 -2.33
N ASN A 29 7.55 2.51 -3.66
CA ASN A 29 6.58 3.28 -4.44
C ASN A 29 5.15 2.85 -4.13
N TRP A 30 4.89 1.54 -4.11
CA TRP A 30 3.56 1.00 -3.83
C TRP A 30 3.08 1.35 -2.42
N LEU A 31 3.96 1.26 -1.41
CA LEU A 31 3.63 1.61 -0.04
C LEU A 31 3.28 3.10 0.09
N TRP A 32 3.97 3.97 -0.66
CA TRP A 32 3.64 5.38 -0.72
C TRP A 32 2.22 5.58 -1.26
N VAL A 33 1.89 4.99 -2.41
CA VAL A 33 0.55 5.07 -3.04
C VAL A 33 -0.53 4.54 -2.09
N TYR A 34 -0.32 3.37 -1.49
CA TYR A 34 -1.29 2.78 -0.56
C TYR A 34 -1.57 3.71 0.63
N ASN A 35 -0.53 4.32 1.19
CA ASN A 35 -0.66 5.16 2.39
C ASN A 35 -1.21 6.57 2.11
N HIS A 36 -0.95 7.12 0.92
CA HIS A 36 -1.24 8.52 0.59
C HIS A 36 -2.46 8.68 -0.30
N GLU A 37 -2.69 7.77 -1.23
CA GLU A 37 -3.69 7.95 -2.29
C GLU A 37 -4.87 7.00 -2.16
N ARG A 38 -4.67 5.78 -1.62
CA ARG A 38 -5.72 4.77 -1.57
C ARG A 38 -6.73 5.00 -0.44
N PRO A 39 -8.02 5.27 -0.75
CA PRO A 39 -9.07 5.37 0.26
C PRO A 39 -9.28 4.04 0.99
N ASN A 40 -9.58 4.11 2.28
CA ASN A 40 -9.95 2.95 3.07
C ASN A 40 -11.32 3.14 3.71
N MET A 41 -12.31 2.36 3.29
CA MET A 41 -13.68 2.45 3.82
C MET A 41 -13.79 2.09 5.30
N ALA A 42 -12.93 1.20 5.82
CA ALA A 42 -12.86 0.95 7.26
C ALA A 42 -12.35 2.17 8.04
N LEU A 43 -11.66 3.08 7.34
CA LEU A 43 -11.24 4.38 7.83
C LEU A 43 -12.21 5.48 7.37
N GLY A 44 -13.47 5.18 7.03
CA GLY A 44 -14.44 6.19 6.60
C GLY A 44 -14.08 6.90 5.30
N GLY A 45 -13.35 6.23 4.40
CA GLY A 45 -12.94 6.77 3.10
C GLY A 45 -11.62 7.55 3.12
N TYR A 46 -11.02 7.77 4.28
CA TYR A 46 -9.70 8.41 4.38
C TYR A 46 -8.57 7.44 4.01
N THR A 47 -7.46 8.02 3.57
CA THR A 47 -6.21 7.27 3.38
C THR A 47 -5.59 6.98 4.76
N PRO A 48 -4.72 5.95 4.87
CA PRO A 48 -4.02 5.65 6.12
C PRO A 48 -3.32 6.87 6.73
N LYS A 49 -2.63 7.67 5.91
CA LYS A 49 -1.93 8.86 6.39
C LYS A 49 -2.88 9.97 6.87
N GLN A 50 -4.00 10.19 6.16
CA GLN A 50 -5.01 11.16 6.60
C GLN A 50 -5.61 10.79 7.95
N ARG A 51 -5.90 9.50 8.19
CA ARG A 51 -6.36 9.06 9.51
C ARG A 51 -5.31 9.24 10.60
N LEU A 52 -4.06 8.93 10.30
CA LEU A 52 -2.98 9.12 11.27
C LEU A 52 -2.87 10.59 11.69
N ALA A 53 -2.97 11.52 10.74
CA ALA A 53 -2.93 12.95 11.02
C ALA A 53 -4.13 13.46 11.84
N GLN A 54 -5.30 12.83 11.72
CA GLN A 54 -6.49 13.17 12.53
C GLN A 54 -6.48 12.57 13.93
N ALA A 55 -5.70 11.50 14.15
CA ALA A 55 -5.55 10.85 15.44
C ALA A 55 -4.45 11.49 16.32
N ALA A 56 -3.69 12.43 15.76
CA ALA A 56 -2.71 13.27 16.46
C ALA A 56 -3.38 14.52 17.03
#